data_AF-A0A225W342-F1
#
_entry.id   AF-A0A225W342-F1
#
_cell.length_a   1.000
_cell.length_b   1.000
_cell.length_c   1.000
_cell.angle_alpha   90.00
_cell.angle_beta   90.00
_cell.angle_gamma   90.00
#
_symmetry.space_group_name_H-M   'P 1'
#
loop_
_entity.id
_entity.type
_entity.pdbx_description
1 polymer ?
#
loop_
_entity_poly.entity_id
_entity_poly.type
_entity_poly.pdbx_seq_one_letter_code
_entity_poly.pdbx_strand_id
1 'polypeptide(L)'
;MIMTSLFGFLAVSTSFVTLSTSASVVDTPHRSVSVYDAAVSNLAPQPFDMYILAQSWQPAFCFGKEQQYTGCRAPQIYWRTHLTLHGLWPELAGSQPPSFCSTEAFDADKIERELGIDTLHHTARRHHFCSTEAFDADKIERELGIDTLHQYWPDVKYSEASPQYADFWKHEWMRHGTCSGLKQVDYFTHTINLERNQTLAPTPQFVQDNVGQHVDVKKLREAFGDAALKCQHTHSQDEDAKHVTMFSQVFTCWQKNQHNVPTQRCACPPHIHSEDTCGKGSVTIPAFPHD
;
A
#
# COMPACT_ATOMS: atom_id res chain seq x y z
N MET A 1 63.69 17.37 -79.47
CA MET A 1 64.56 16.50 -78.67
C MET A 1 63.64 15.47 -78.02
N ILE A 2 63.51 14.28 -78.61
CA ILE A 2 64.34 13.08 -78.36
C ILE A 2 63.95 12.49 -76.98
N MET A 3 63.51 11.24 -76.76
CA MET A 3 63.62 9.97 -77.50
C MET A 3 62.57 8.98 -76.92
N THR A 4 62.01 8.11 -77.79
CA THR A 4 61.80 6.63 -77.67
C THR A 4 61.73 5.96 -76.26
N SER A 5 60.99 4.88 -75.98
CA SER A 5 60.74 3.67 -76.78
C SER A 5 59.77 2.72 -76.06
N LEU A 6 59.18 1.80 -76.85
CA LEU A 6 58.38 0.61 -76.49
C LEU A 6 59.06 -0.32 -75.48
N PHE A 7 58.26 -1.10 -74.74
CA PHE A 7 58.31 -2.58 -74.49
C PHE A 7 57.08 -2.87 -73.59
N GLY A 8 56.14 -3.80 -73.84
CA GLY A 8 56.27 -5.20 -74.23
C GLY A 8 56.31 -6.07 -72.97
N PHE A 9 55.26 -6.85 -72.69
CA PHE A 9 55.23 -8.25 -72.20
C PHE A 9 54.03 -8.62 -71.31
N LEU A 10 53.38 -9.72 -71.72
CA LEU A 10 52.36 -10.50 -71.03
C LEU A 10 52.96 -11.43 -69.96
N ALA A 11 52.07 -11.87 -69.05
CA ALA A 11 52.13 -13.05 -68.18
C ALA A 11 53.09 -12.93 -66.96
N VAL A 12 52.74 -13.36 -65.75
CA VAL A 12 52.39 -14.74 -65.38
C VAL A 12 51.35 -14.76 -64.24
N SER A 13 50.37 -15.64 -64.38
CA SER A 13 49.44 -16.07 -63.33
C SER A 13 50.15 -17.04 -62.38
N THR A 14 50.14 -16.73 -61.08
CA THR A 14 50.34 -17.71 -60.01
C THR A 14 49.28 -17.49 -58.95
N SER A 15 48.36 -18.45 -58.86
CA SER A 15 47.35 -18.54 -57.81
C SER A 15 48.03 -18.83 -56.47
N PHE A 16 47.80 -17.95 -55.48
CA PHE A 16 47.93 -18.30 -54.08
C PHE A 16 46.59 -18.11 -53.38
N VAL A 17 46.09 -19.23 -52.85
CA VAL A 17 44.90 -19.33 -52.00
C VAL A 17 45.19 -18.57 -50.71
N THR A 18 44.41 -17.52 -50.43
CA THR A 18 44.35 -16.90 -49.10
C THR A 18 43.01 -17.25 -48.46
N LEU A 19 43.08 -17.98 -47.34
CA LEU A 19 41.94 -18.17 -46.45
C LEU A 19 41.67 -16.84 -45.74
N SER A 20 40.65 -16.12 -46.17
CA SER A 20 40.09 -14.98 -45.42
C SER A 20 39.02 -15.51 -44.47
N THR A 21 39.29 -15.49 -43.16
CA THR A 21 38.25 -15.59 -42.14
C THR A 21 37.56 -14.23 -42.02
N SER A 22 36.56 -14.01 -42.87
CA SER A 22 35.59 -12.93 -42.69
C SER A 22 34.44 -13.45 -41.83
N ALA A 23 34.43 -13.11 -40.55
CA ALA A 23 33.24 -13.23 -39.73
C ALA A 23 32.24 -12.15 -40.19
N SER A 24 31.32 -12.54 -41.07
CA SER A 24 30.18 -11.71 -41.44
C SER A 24 29.20 -11.67 -40.26
N VAL A 25 29.14 -10.54 -39.56
CA VAL A 25 28.03 -10.22 -38.67
C VAL A 25 26.81 -10.02 -39.55
N VAL A 26 25.91 -11.00 -39.56
CA VAL A 26 24.60 -10.89 -40.21
C VAL A 26 23.76 -9.96 -39.35
N ASP A 27 23.50 -8.76 -39.85
CA ASP A 27 22.57 -7.81 -39.26
C ASP A 27 21.13 -8.33 -39.45
N THR A 28 20.64 -9.08 -38.47
CA THR A 28 19.22 -9.43 -38.37
C THR A 28 18.46 -8.22 -37.85
N PRO A 29 17.34 -7.79 -38.48
CA PRO A 29 16.55 -6.69 -37.95
C PRO A 29 16.01 -7.09 -36.57
N HIS A 30 16.54 -6.46 -35.54
CA HIS A 30 16.02 -6.57 -34.18
C HIS A 30 14.60 -6.03 -34.17
N ARG A 31 13.62 -6.93 -34.33
CA ARG A 31 12.25 -6.67 -33.92
C ARG A 31 12.30 -6.35 -32.43
N SER A 32 12.07 -5.10 -32.08
CA SER A 32 11.86 -4.65 -30.71
C SER A 32 10.58 -5.28 -30.18
N VAL A 33 10.67 -6.54 -29.77
CA VAL A 33 9.63 -7.16 -28.96
C VAL A 33 9.86 -6.65 -27.55
N SER A 34 9.11 -5.61 -27.20
CA SER A 34 8.88 -5.21 -25.81
C SER A 34 8.45 -6.45 -25.02
N VAL A 35 9.31 -6.93 -24.15
CA VAL A 35 9.02 -8.02 -23.19
C VAL A 35 7.93 -7.60 -22.19
N TYR A 36 7.49 -6.33 -22.23
CA TYR A 36 6.50 -5.76 -21.31
C TYR A 36 5.03 -5.96 -21.71
N ASP A 37 4.72 -6.24 -22.98
CA ASP A 37 3.32 -6.11 -23.44
C ASP A 37 2.46 -7.39 -23.34
N ALA A 38 3.07 -8.59 -23.26
CA ALA A 38 2.30 -9.84 -23.35
C ALA A 38 2.02 -10.54 -22.00
N ALA A 39 2.86 -10.32 -20.98
CA ALA A 39 2.76 -11.05 -19.70
C ALA A 39 1.84 -10.36 -18.68
N VAL A 40 1.76 -9.03 -18.69
CA VAL A 40 0.96 -8.28 -17.71
C VAL A 40 -0.52 -8.16 -18.14
N SER A 41 -0.80 -8.26 -19.45
CA SER A 41 -2.15 -8.23 -20.03
C SER A 41 -3.06 -9.41 -19.61
N ASN A 42 -2.50 -10.47 -19.01
CA ASN A 42 -3.24 -11.66 -18.60
C ASN A 42 -3.44 -11.77 -17.07
N LEU A 43 -3.05 -10.75 -16.31
CA LEU A 43 -3.30 -10.71 -14.87
C LEU A 43 -4.72 -10.18 -14.62
N ALA A 44 -5.70 -11.07 -14.70
CA ALA A 44 -7.00 -10.78 -14.12
C ALA A 44 -6.83 -10.70 -12.59
N PRO A 45 -7.48 -9.74 -11.90
CA PRO A 45 -7.55 -9.75 -10.44
C PRO A 45 -8.01 -11.13 -9.98
N GLN A 46 -7.25 -11.73 -9.06
CA GLN A 46 -7.66 -13.01 -8.49
C GLN A 46 -9.00 -12.82 -7.78
N PRO A 47 -9.94 -13.77 -7.90
CA PRO A 47 -11.18 -13.70 -7.15
C PRO A 47 -10.86 -13.64 -5.65
N PHE A 48 -11.61 -12.82 -4.93
CA PHE A 48 -11.54 -12.69 -3.48
C PHE A 48 -12.96 -12.66 -2.91
N ASP A 49 -13.10 -12.96 -1.62
CA ASP A 49 -14.41 -13.21 -1.01
C ASP A 49 -14.99 -11.94 -0.39
N MET A 50 -14.13 -11.13 0.23
CA MET A 50 -14.53 -10.02 1.10
C MET A 50 -13.41 -8.97 1.20
N TYR A 51 -13.71 -7.83 1.80
CA TYR A 51 -12.69 -6.87 2.18
C TYR A 51 -12.43 -6.87 3.69
N ILE A 52 -11.18 -6.62 4.06
CA ILE A 52 -10.84 -6.11 5.38
C ILE A 52 -10.72 -4.60 5.29
N LEU A 53 -11.54 -3.88 6.03
CA LEU A 53 -11.37 -2.46 6.25
C LEU A 53 -10.49 -2.28 7.49
N ALA A 54 -9.31 -1.69 7.27
CA ALA A 54 -8.38 -1.33 8.32
C ALA A 54 -8.51 0.16 8.63
N GLN A 55 -8.88 0.47 9.87
CA GLN A 55 -8.98 1.83 10.38
C GLN A 55 -7.93 2.06 11.48
N SER A 56 -7.31 3.24 11.49
CA SER A 56 -6.28 3.64 12.44
C SER A 56 -6.80 4.70 13.41
N TRP A 57 -6.44 4.54 14.67
CA TRP A 57 -6.61 5.54 15.73
C TRP A 57 -5.33 6.38 15.83
N GLN A 58 -5.35 7.55 15.19
CA GLN A 58 -4.16 8.38 15.02
C GLN A 58 -3.46 8.81 16.32
N PRO A 59 -4.17 9.09 17.43
CA PRO A 59 -3.51 9.37 18.70
C PRO A 59 -2.54 8.26 19.15
N ALA A 60 -2.84 6.99 18.87
CA ALA A 60 -1.93 5.89 19.20
C ALA A 60 -0.70 5.89 18.28
N PHE A 61 -0.90 6.04 16.96
CA PHE A 61 0.21 6.10 16.01
C PHE A 61 1.21 7.21 16.38
N CYS A 62 0.69 8.36 16.80
CA CYS A 62 1.44 9.55 17.12
C CYS A 62 2.06 9.57 18.53
N PHE A 63 1.69 8.64 19.40
CA PHE A 63 2.22 8.56 20.77
C PHE A 63 3.75 8.44 20.76
N GLY A 64 4.43 9.44 21.33
CA GLY A 64 5.90 9.51 21.37
C GLY A 64 6.56 9.92 20.04
N LYS A 65 5.78 10.31 19.03
CA LYS A 65 6.23 10.72 17.69
C LYS A 65 5.79 12.14 17.34
N GLU A 66 5.31 12.90 18.30
CA GLU A 66 4.76 14.25 18.14
C GLU A 66 5.78 15.24 17.56
N GLN A 67 7.07 15.01 17.81
CA GLN A 67 8.15 15.81 17.25
C GLN A 67 8.75 15.23 15.96
N GLN A 68 8.46 13.97 15.65
CA GLN A 68 8.98 13.27 14.49
C GLN A 68 8.13 13.51 13.25
N TYR A 69 6.80 13.54 13.42
CA TYR A 69 5.85 13.54 12.31
C TYR A 69 4.96 14.79 12.35
N THR A 70 4.83 15.44 11.20
CA THR A 70 4.15 16.74 11.11
C THR A 70 2.65 16.64 11.39
N GLY A 71 1.97 15.59 10.91
CA GLY A 71 0.57 15.32 11.22
C GLY A 71 0.33 15.01 12.70
N CYS A 72 1.34 14.50 13.41
CA CYS A 72 1.27 14.30 14.86
C CYS A 72 1.44 15.61 15.65
N ARG A 73 2.20 16.58 15.12
CA ARG A 73 2.39 17.90 15.74
C ARG A 73 1.16 18.79 15.59
N ALA A 74 0.48 18.72 14.45
CA ALA A 74 -0.68 19.55 14.13
C ALA A 74 -1.81 18.65 13.60
N PRO A 75 -2.44 17.84 14.47
CA PRO A 75 -3.48 16.91 14.05
C PRO A 75 -4.75 17.65 13.65
N GLN A 76 -5.42 17.17 12.60
CA GLN A 76 -6.75 17.68 12.24
C GLN A 76 -7.77 17.37 13.34
N ILE A 77 -8.79 18.23 13.46
CA ILE A 77 -9.83 18.10 14.48
C ILE A 77 -10.58 16.75 14.38
N TYR A 78 -10.78 16.24 13.16
CA TYR A 78 -11.46 14.96 12.92
C TYR A 78 -10.71 13.81 13.59
N TRP A 79 -9.37 13.77 13.45
CA TRP A 79 -8.52 12.68 13.96
C TRP A 79 -8.48 12.60 15.49
N ARG A 80 -8.89 13.66 16.20
CA ARG A 80 -8.91 13.68 17.68
C ARG A 80 -9.99 12.78 18.28
N THR A 81 -11.05 12.51 17.52
CA THR A 81 -12.19 11.72 18.00
C THR A 81 -12.61 10.62 17.02
N HIS A 82 -12.08 10.59 15.80
CA HIS A 82 -12.46 9.61 14.80
C HIS A 82 -11.28 8.77 14.34
N LEU A 83 -11.58 7.50 14.08
CA LEU A 83 -10.78 6.63 13.26
C LEU A 83 -10.63 7.22 11.85
N THR A 84 -9.48 6.96 11.24
CA THR A 84 -9.23 7.26 9.84
C THR A 84 -8.85 5.98 9.09
N LEU A 85 -8.92 6.02 7.77
CA LEU A 85 -8.55 4.90 6.93
C LEU A 85 -7.05 4.60 7.04
N HIS A 86 -6.76 3.31 7.15
CA HIS A 86 -5.47 2.75 6.78
C HIS A 86 -5.57 2.14 5.39
N GLY A 87 -6.58 1.29 5.15
CA GLY A 87 -6.76 0.62 3.87
C GLY A 87 -7.97 -0.28 3.74
N LEU A 88 -8.24 -0.72 2.51
CA LEU A 88 -9.29 -1.65 2.14
C LEU A 88 -8.69 -2.84 1.39
N TRP A 89 -8.62 -4.01 2.04
CA TRP A 89 -7.79 -5.11 1.58
C TRP A 89 -8.63 -6.27 1.07
N PRO A 90 -8.56 -6.63 -0.22
CA PRO A 90 -9.14 -7.87 -0.74
C PRO A 90 -8.64 -9.09 0.02
N GLU A 91 -9.55 -9.94 0.48
CA GLU A 91 -9.29 -11.07 1.37
C GLU A 91 -9.94 -12.37 0.88
N LEU A 92 -9.28 -13.49 1.14
CA LEU A 92 -9.80 -14.84 0.92
C LEU A 92 -10.18 -15.45 2.28
N ALA A 93 -11.39 -15.99 2.40
CA ALA A 93 -11.90 -16.47 3.68
C ALA A 93 -11.19 -17.75 4.18
N GLY A 94 -10.54 -18.50 3.28
CA GLY A 94 -9.92 -19.80 3.57
C GLY A 94 -8.43 -19.94 3.24
N SER A 95 -7.77 -18.87 2.79
CA SER A 95 -6.34 -18.88 2.44
C SER A 95 -5.70 -17.53 2.72
N GLN A 96 -4.37 -17.43 2.57
CA GLN A 96 -3.67 -16.15 2.65
C GLN A 96 -4.26 -15.14 1.66
N PRO A 97 -4.46 -13.87 2.05
CA PRO A 97 -4.96 -12.85 1.15
C PRO A 97 -3.98 -12.56 0.03
N PRO A 98 -4.45 -12.11 -1.15
CA PRO A 98 -3.57 -11.61 -2.18
C PRO A 98 -2.95 -10.26 -1.73
N SER A 99 -1.77 -10.29 -1.11
CA SER A 99 -0.94 -9.10 -0.87
C SER A 99 0.21 -9.09 -1.87
N PHE A 100 0.41 -7.97 -2.59
CA PHE A 100 1.32 -7.94 -3.77
C PHE A 100 1.04 -9.06 -4.79
N CYS A 101 -0.18 -9.59 -4.78
CA CYS A 101 -0.58 -10.76 -5.54
C CYS A 101 0.39 -11.95 -5.42
N SER A 102 1.02 -12.13 -4.25
CA SER A 102 1.84 -13.29 -3.90
C SER A 102 1.31 -13.98 -2.64
N THR A 103 1.68 -15.26 -2.46
CA THR A 103 1.37 -16.05 -1.26
C THR A 103 2.46 -15.95 -0.20
N GLU A 104 3.37 -14.98 -0.30
CA GLU A 104 4.49 -14.83 0.65
C GLU A 104 4.00 -14.28 2.00
N ALA A 105 4.58 -14.77 3.09
CA ALA A 105 4.23 -14.35 4.44
C ALA A 105 4.67 -12.91 4.74
N PHE A 106 3.83 -12.18 5.46
CA PHE A 106 4.04 -10.78 5.84
C PHE A 106 5.10 -10.59 6.94
N ASP A 107 5.91 -9.53 6.81
CA ASP A 107 6.83 -9.01 7.84
C ASP A 107 6.65 -7.48 7.95
N ALA A 108 5.87 -7.05 8.94
CA ALA A 108 5.57 -5.63 9.19
C ALA A 108 6.83 -4.81 9.46
N ASP A 109 7.74 -5.38 10.26
CA ASP A 109 8.92 -4.68 10.75
C ASP A 109 9.93 -4.47 9.62
N LYS A 110 10.00 -5.38 8.65
CA LYS A 110 10.84 -5.23 7.47
C LYS A 110 10.34 -4.10 6.56
N ILE A 111 9.03 -3.95 6.41
CA ILE A 111 8.45 -2.89 5.58
C ILE A 111 8.65 -1.53 6.24
N GLU A 112 8.44 -1.40 7.55
CA GLU A 112 8.70 -0.14 8.27
C GLU A 112 10.18 0.28 8.23
N ARG A 113 11.12 -0.68 8.19
CA ARG A 113 12.57 -0.42 8.05
C ARG A 113 13.01 -0.12 6.61
N GLU A 114 12.35 -0.70 5.61
CA GLU A 114 12.69 -0.56 4.18
C GLU A 114 11.93 0.59 3.50
N LEU A 115 10.99 1.24 4.19
CA LEU A 115 10.35 2.49 3.74
C LEU A 115 11.28 3.71 3.92
N GLY A 116 12.43 3.66 3.25
CA GLY A 116 13.03 4.81 2.57
C GLY A 116 12.76 4.61 1.08
N ILE A 117 11.92 5.46 0.49
CA ILE A 117 11.23 5.28 -0.81
C ILE A 117 12.18 5.47 -2.02
N ASP A 118 13.36 4.83 -1.99
CA ASP A 118 14.26 4.71 -3.15
C ASP A 118 14.35 3.26 -3.67
N THR A 119 13.85 2.28 -2.91
CA THR A 119 14.00 0.85 -3.28
C THR A 119 12.89 0.32 -4.21
N LEU A 120 11.76 1.04 -4.34
CA LEU A 120 10.63 0.61 -5.19
C LEU A 120 10.96 0.57 -6.69
N HIS A 121 11.97 1.31 -7.16
CA HIS A 121 12.42 1.21 -8.56
C HIS A 121 13.24 -0.05 -8.87
N HIS A 122 13.84 -0.69 -7.86
CA HIS A 122 14.72 -1.85 -8.08
C HIS A 122 14.09 -3.20 -7.72
N THR A 123 13.08 -3.26 -6.85
CA THR A 123 12.38 -4.50 -6.46
C THR A 123 11.17 -4.84 -7.34
N ALA A 124 10.76 -3.96 -8.26
CA ALA A 124 9.67 -4.20 -9.22
C ALA A 124 9.88 -5.41 -10.16
N ARG A 125 11.04 -6.07 -10.12
CA ARG A 125 11.28 -7.35 -10.83
C ARG A 125 10.75 -8.59 -10.09
N ARG A 126 10.23 -8.47 -8.86
CA ARG A 126 9.72 -9.61 -8.07
C ARG A 126 8.30 -9.48 -7.54
N HIS A 127 7.67 -8.31 -7.59
CA HIS A 127 6.30 -8.12 -7.12
C HIS A 127 5.33 -8.09 -8.32
N HIS A 128 4.42 -9.07 -8.38
CA HIS A 128 3.37 -9.10 -9.39
C HIS A 128 2.26 -8.12 -8.98
N PHE A 129 2.13 -6.98 -9.66
CA PHE A 129 0.96 -6.13 -9.48
C PHE A 129 -0.27 -6.76 -10.16
N CYS A 130 -1.46 -6.62 -9.56
CA CYS A 130 -2.70 -7.18 -10.11
C CYS A 130 -3.36 -6.30 -11.18
N SER A 131 -2.74 -5.16 -11.50
CA SER A 131 -3.23 -4.22 -12.52
C SER A 131 -2.05 -3.54 -13.22
N THR A 132 -2.25 -3.17 -14.49
CA THR A 132 -1.34 -2.31 -15.27
C THR A 132 -1.61 -0.82 -15.04
N GLU A 133 -2.66 -0.47 -14.30
CA GLU A 133 -3.00 0.93 -13.99
C GLU A 133 -1.92 1.54 -13.09
N ALA A 134 -1.19 2.52 -13.63
CA ALA A 134 -0.27 3.32 -12.86
C ALA A 134 -1.02 4.18 -11.84
N PHE A 135 -0.44 4.30 -10.64
CA PHE A 135 -0.93 5.21 -9.61
C PHE A 135 -0.82 6.67 -10.09
N ASP A 136 -1.89 7.43 -9.91
CA ASP A 136 -2.04 8.82 -10.34
C ASP A 136 -2.69 9.62 -9.19
N ALA A 137 -1.84 10.22 -8.35
CA ALA A 137 -2.26 11.03 -7.20
C ALA A 137 -3.10 12.24 -7.65
N ASP A 138 -2.63 13.00 -8.64
CA ASP A 138 -3.31 14.18 -9.17
C ASP A 138 -4.74 13.87 -9.62
N LYS A 139 -4.95 12.68 -10.22
CA LYS A 139 -6.28 12.20 -10.57
C LYS A 139 -7.14 11.92 -9.33
N ILE A 140 -6.62 11.19 -8.36
CA ILE A 140 -7.37 10.87 -7.14
C ILE A 140 -7.74 12.15 -6.38
N GLU A 141 -6.78 13.05 -6.21
CA GLU A 141 -6.96 14.33 -5.51
C GLU A 141 -7.98 15.23 -6.20
N ARG A 142 -7.93 15.32 -7.53
CA ARG A 142 -8.90 16.12 -8.30
C ARG A 142 -10.33 15.58 -8.20
N GLU A 143 -10.51 14.27 -8.23
CA GLU A 143 -11.85 13.66 -8.24
C GLU A 143 -12.47 13.59 -6.83
N LEU A 144 -11.67 13.36 -5.78
CA LEU A 144 -12.17 13.19 -4.41
C LEU A 144 -12.09 14.47 -3.56
N GLY A 145 -11.18 15.39 -3.93
CA GLY A 145 -10.82 16.57 -3.15
C GLY A 145 -9.76 16.28 -2.10
N ILE A 146 -8.70 17.07 -2.09
CA ILE A 146 -7.56 16.90 -1.18
C ILE A 146 -7.97 16.95 0.30
N ASP A 147 -8.89 17.84 0.68
CA ASP A 147 -9.38 17.95 2.06
C ASP A 147 -10.10 16.68 2.52
N THR A 148 -10.83 16.01 1.61
CA THR A 148 -11.42 14.70 1.92
C THR A 148 -10.34 13.67 2.21
N LEU A 149 -9.32 13.61 1.36
CA LEU A 149 -8.25 12.63 1.50
C LEU A 149 -7.46 12.86 2.81
N HIS A 150 -7.10 14.11 3.11
CA HIS A 150 -6.42 14.43 4.37
C HIS A 150 -7.30 14.14 5.59
N GLN A 151 -8.61 14.43 5.53
CA GLN A 151 -9.49 14.18 6.66
C GLN A 151 -9.68 12.68 6.93
N TYR A 152 -9.94 11.88 5.90
CA TYR A 152 -10.38 10.49 6.06
C TYR A 152 -9.27 9.45 5.84
N TRP A 153 -8.22 9.75 5.09
CA TRP A 153 -7.11 8.82 4.79
C TRP A 153 -5.74 9.51 4.87
N PRO A 154 -5.37 10.10 6.02
CA PRO A 154 -4.16 10.91 6.11
C PRO A 154 -2.87 10.09 6.03
N ASP A 155 -1.84 10.68 5.40
CA ASP A 155 -0.45 10.38 5.76
C ASP A 155 -0.05 11.31 6.90
N VAL A 156 0.11 10.75 8.10
CA VAL A 156 0.45 11.51 9.31
C VAL A 156 1.95 11.79 9.45
N LYS A 157 2.81 11.15 8.64
CA LYS A 157 4.27 11.30 8.69
C LYS A 157 4.72 12.58 7.99
N TYR A 158 4.19 12.83 6.80
CA TYR A 158 4.57 13.95 5.95
C TYR A 158 3.62 15.13 6.09
N SER A 159 4.10 16.34 5.77
CA SER A 159 3.25 17.53 5.75
C SER A 159 2.35 17.48 4.53
N GLU A 160 1.16 18.06 4.62
CA GLU A 160 0.18 18.13 3.51
C GLU A 160 0.75 18.81 2.24
N ALA A 161 1.80 19.62 2.38
CA ALA A 161 2.50 20.24 1.25
C ALA A 161 3.64 19.38 0.67
N SER A 162 3.93 18.23 1.28
CA SER A 162 5.02 17.36 0.86
C SER A 162 4.65 16.55 -0.38
N PRO A 163 5.52 16.47 -1.40
CA PRO A 163 5.30 15.57 -2.52
C PRO A 163 5.34 14.08 -2.12
N GLN A 164 5.81 13.74 -0.92
CA GLN A 164 5.74 12.38 -0.37
C GLN A 164 4.39 12.05 0.28
N TYR A 165 3.47 13.02 0.46
CA TYR A 165 2.22 12.77 1.17
C TYR A 165 1.37 11.66 0.51
N ALA A 166 1.38 11.62 -0.83
CA ALA A 166 0.65 10.62 -1.60
C ALA A 166 1.32 9.22 -1.59
N ASP A 167 2.51 9.05 -1.00
CA ASP A 167 3.19 7.75 -0.98
C ASP A 167 2.44 6.71 -0.15
N PHE A 168 1.71 7.13 0.89
CA PHE A 168 0.86 6.22 1.63
C PHE A 168 -0.30 5.69 0.76
N TRP A 169 -0.99 6.56 0.02
CA TRP A 169 -2.04 6.15 -0.91
C TRP A 169 -1.48 5.26 -2.02
N LYS A 170 -0.28 5.59 -2.52
CA LYS A 170 0.43 4.77 -3.50
C LYS A 170 0.69 3.37 -2.96
N HIS A 171 1.16 3.24 -1.72
CA HIS A 171 1.36 1.95 -1.06
C HIS A 171 0.07 1.14 -1.01
N GLU A 172 -1.01 1.74 -0.49
CA GLU A 172 -2.29 1.08 -0.33
C GLU A 172 -2.90 0.65 -1.68
N TRP A 173 -2.79 1.51 -2.70
CA TRP A 173 -3.20 1.16 -4.05
C TRP A 173 -2.37 0.01 -4.62
N MET A 174 -1.04 0.15 -4.63
CA MET A 174 -0.16 -0.83 -5.27
C MET A 174 -0.26 -2.20 -4.61
N ARG A 175 -0.36 -2.25 -3.28
CA ARG A 175 -0.36 -3.49 -2.51
C ARG A 175 -1.72 -4.17 -2.43
N HIS A 176 -2.80 -3.38 -2.34
CA HIS A 176 -4.15 -3.88 -2.05
C HIS A 176 -5.16 -3.47 -3.13
N GLY A 177 -5.17 -2.18 -3.50
CA GLY A 177 -6.12 -1.65 -4.46
C GLY A 177 -6.04 -2.31 -5.84
N THR A 178 -4.85 -2.61 -6.35
CA THR A 178 -4.69 -3.29 -7.65
C THR A 178 -5.33 -4.68 -7.67
N CYS A 179 -5.48 -5.34 -6.52
CA CYS A 179 -6.11 -6.65 -6.38
C CYS A 179 -7.65 -6.58 -6.35
N SER A 180 -8.24 -5.41 -6.13
CA SER A 180 -9.69 -5.24 -5.95
C SER A 180 -10.50 -5.41 -7.25
N GLY A 181 -9.84 -5.24 -8.40
CA GLY A 181 -10.49 -5.13 -9.71
C GLY A 181 -11.24 -3.82 -9.95
N LEU A 182 -11.21 -2.88 -8.98
CA LEU A 182 -11.69 -1.51 -9.15
C LEU A 182 -10.63 -0.65 -9.86
N LYS A 183 -11.05 0.47 -10.45
CA LYS A 183 -10.12 1.54 -10.86
C LYS A 183 -9.68 2.34 -9.64
N GLN A 184 -8.52 2.98 -9.70
CA GLN A 184 -7.97 3.68 -8.53
C GLN A 184 -8.97 4.70 -7.93
N VAL A 185 -9.61 5.52 -8.76
CA VAL A 185 -10.59 6.51 -8.29
C VAL A 185 -11.77 5.84 -7.59
N ASP A 186 -12.29 4.74 -8.15
CA ASP A 186 -13.41 3.99 -7.56
C ASP A 186 -13.00 3.31 -6.25
N TYR A 187 -11.79 2.74 -6.18
CA TYR A 187 -11.24 2.14 -4.97
C TYR A 187 -11.17 3.14 -3.81
N PHE A 188 -10.55 4.31 -4.03
CA PHE A 188 -10.49 5.36 -3.02
C PHE A 188 -11.88 5.92 -2.67
N THR A 189 -12.73 6.15 -3.68
CA THR A 189 -14.10 6.68 -3.49
C THR A 189 -14.93 5.75 -2.62
N HIS A 190 -14.96 4.46 -2.95
CA HIS A 190 -15.75 3.48 -2.20
C HIS A 190 -15.21 3.27 -0.80
N THR A 191 -13.89 3.27 -0.61
CA THR A 191 -13.28 3.14 0.72
C THR A 191 -13.62 4.32 1.60
N ILE A 192 -13.46 5.56 1.10
CA ILE A 192 -13.82 6.78 1.84
C ILE A 192 -15.30 6.82 2.18
N ASN A 193 -16.17 6.37 1.28
CA ASN A 193 -17.61 6.36 1.54
C ASN A 193 -18.04 5.36 2.64
N LEU A 194 -17.19 4.41 3.05
CA LEU A 194 -17.45 3.59 4.23
C LEU A 194 -17.36 4.43 5.53
N GLU A 195 -16.41 5.35 5.61
CA GLU A 195 -16.22 6.23 6.77
C GLU A 195 -17.07 7.50 6.70
N ARG A 196 -17.18 8.06 5.49
CA ARG A 196 -17.77 9.37 5.26
C ARG A 196 -19.21 9.40 5.78
N ASN A 197 -19.55 10.48 6.46
CA ASN A 197 -20.84 10.70 7.12
C ASN A 197 -21.17 9.70 8.24
N GLN A 198 -20.22 8.87 8.69
CA GLN A 198 -20.38 7.97 9.84
C GLN A 198 -21.57 6.99 9.71
N THR A 199 -21.88 6.60 8.48
CA THR A 199 -23.07 5.78 8.21
C THR A 199 -22.77 4.28 8.17
N LEU A 200 -21.62 3.89 7.62
CA LEU A 200 -21.30 2.48 7.38
C LEU A 200 -20.25 1.96 8.37
N ALA A 201 -19.12 2.64 8.51
CA ALA A 201 -18.00 2.26 9.39
C ALA A 201 -17.70 3.31 10.48
N PRO A 202 -18.70 3.80 11.25
CA PRO A 202 -18.46 4.88 12.21
C PRO A 202 -17.48 4.48 13.30
N THR A 203 -16.72 5.46 13.79
CA THR A 203 -16.05 5.32 15.08
C THR A 203 -17.10 5.16 16.18
N PRO A 204 -17.10 4.07 16.96
CA PRO A 204 -18.12 3.86 17.99
C PRO A 204 -18.16 5.03 18.96
N GLN A 205 -19.36 5.47 19.36
CA GLN A 205 -19.53 6.55 20.34
C GLN A 205 -18.77 6.24 21.65
N PHE A 206 -18.70 4.97 22.03
CA PHE A 206 -17.90 4.52 23.17
C PHE A 206 -16.42 4.94 23.08
N VAL A 207 -15.81 4.91 21.90
CA VAL A 207 -14.43 5.37 21.70
C VAL A 207 -14.36 6.89 21.82
N GLN A 208 -15.30 7.61 21.19
CA GLN A 208 -15.38 9.07 21.23
C GLN A 208 -15.57 9.62 22.65
N ASP A 209 -16.41 8.97 23.46
CA ASP A 209 -16.71 9.39 24.83
C ASP A 209 -15.58 9.09 25.82
N ASN A 210 -14.64 8.21 25.45
CA ASN A 210 -13.56 7.75 26.31
C ASN A 210 -12.17 8.17 25.82
N VAL A 211 -12.08 9.16 24.93
CA VAL A 211 -10.78 9.73 24.50
C VAL A 211 -9.98 10.19 25.72
N GLY A 212 -8.74 9.70 25.83
CA GLY A 212 -7.82 9.95 26.94
C GLY A 212 -8.03 9.05 28.16
N GLN A 213 -9.01 8.15 28.15
CA GLN A 213 -9.38 7.31 29.30
C GLN A 213 -8.91 5.87 29.17
N HIS A 214 -8.89 5.16 30.30
CA HIS A 214 -8.73 3.72 30.36
C HIS A 214 -10.10 3.02 30.36
N VAL A 215 -10.29 2.06 29.46
CA VAL A 215 -11.55 1.32 29.30
C VAL A 215 -11.34 -0.18 29.42
N ASP A 216 -12.40 -0.88 29.83
CA ASP A 216 -12.41 -2.34 29.81
C ASP A 216 -12.39 -2.85 28.36
N VAL A 217 -11.43 -3.73 28.04
CA VAL A 217 -11.24 -4.26 26.69
C VAL A 217 -12.47 -5.02 26.20
N LYS A 218 -13.24 -5.67 27.08
CA LYS A 218 -14.48 -6.36 26.70
C LYS A 218 -15.52 -5.36 26.21
N LYS A 219 -15.69 -4.22 26.90
CA LYS A 219 -16.60 -3.14 26.46
C LYS A 219 -16.16 -2.53 25.14
N LEU A 220 -14.85 -2.38 24.94
CA LEU A 220 -14.30 -1.91 23.66
C LEU A 220 -14.63 -2.88 22.51
N ARG A 221 -14.44 -4.19 22.73
CA ARG A 221 -14.82 -5.23 21.74
C ARG A 221 -16.33 -5.24 21.49
N GLU A 222 -17.15 -5.11 22.53
CA GLU A 222 -18.61 -4.99 22.39
C GLU A 222 -19.01 -3.77 21.54
N ALA A 223 -18.34 -2.63 21.73
CA ALA A 223 -18.59 -1.41 20.95
C ALA A 223 -18.26 -1.56 19.47
N PHE A 224 -17.21 -2.32 19.14
CA PHE A 224 -16.87 -2.62 17.76
C PHE A 224 -17.67 -3.79 17.19
N GLY A 225 -18.18 -4.73 17.99
CA GLY A 225 -18.83 -5.94 17.50
C GLY A 225 -17.84 -6.93 16.90
N ASP A 226 -18.20 -7.55 15.76
CA ASP A 226 -17.35 -8.58 15.15
C ASP A 226 -16.15 -7.99 14.38
N ALA A 227 -15.01 -7.89 15.06
CA ALA A 227 -13.80 -7.21 14.59
C ALA A 227 -12.54 -7.78 15.25
N ALA A 228 -11.37 -7.42 14.71
CA ALA A 228 -10.09 -7.62 15.39
C ALA A 228 -9.54 -6.26 15.85
N LEU A 229 -9.25 -6.13 17.15
CA LEU A 229 -8.69 -4.89 17.70
C LEU A 229 -7.17 -4.99 17.80
N LYS A 230 -6.47 -4.01 17.24
CA LYS A 230 -5.02 -3.85 17.41
C LYS A 230 -4.75 -2.89 18.54
N CYS A 231 -3.84 -3.30 19.42
CA CYS A 231 -3.30 -2.47 20.47
C CYS A 231 -1.78 -2.43 20.39
N GLN A 232 -1.23 -1.25 20.68
CA GLN A 232 0.19 -1.02 20.88
C GLN A 232 0.53 -1.21 22.37
N HIS A 233 1.68 -1.83 22.63
CA HIS A 233 2.22 -1.99 23.98
C HIS A 233 3.47 -1.15 24.08
N THR A 234 3.48 -0.19 25.00
CA THR A 234 4.63 0.67 25.28
C THR A 234 4.99 0.62 26.75
N HIS A 235 6.24 0.95 27.08
CA HIS A 235 6.64 1.13 28.46
C HIS A 235 6.10 2.45 28.99
N SER A 236 5.49 2.42 30.18
CA SER A 236 5.16 3.67 30.86
C SER A 236 6.42 4.28 31.46
N GLN A 237 6.43 5.61 31.57
CA GLN A 237 7.36 6.32 32.43
C GLN A 237 6.93 6.28 33.91
N ASP A 238 5.71 5.81 34.18
CA ASP A 238 5.21 5.55 35.53
C ASP A 238 5.82 4.26 36.09
N GLU A 239 6.52 4.37 37.22
CA GLU A 239 7.19 3.24 37.88
C GLU A 239 6.20 2.16 38.37
N ASP A 240 4.94 2.53 38.61
CA ASP A 240 3.88 1.61 39.07
C ASP A 240 3.17 0.91 37.90
N ALA A 241 3.20 1.47 36.70
CA ALA A 241 2.52 0.97 35.51
C ALA A 241 3.49 0.52 34.41
N LYS A 242 4.24 -0.55 34.62
CA LYS A 242 5.36 -0.99 33.74
C LYS A 242 5.05 -1.11 32.23
N HIS A 243 3.78 -1.26 31.84
CA HIS A 243 3.35 -1.29 30.44
C HIS A 243 2.00 -0.60 30.26
N VAL A 244 1.89 0.23 29.22
CA VAL A 244 0.64 0.82 28.74
C VAL A 244 0.21 0.08 27.48
N THR A 245 -1.04 -0.38 27.47
CA THR A 245 -1.69 -0.93 26.27
C THR A 245 -2.65 0.11 25.72
N MET A 246 -2.50 0.48 24.46
CA MET A 246 -3.28 1.53 23.82
C MET A 246 -3.98 0.99 22.58
N PHE A 247 -5.28 1.28 22.44
CA PHE A 247 -6.02 0.96 21.23
C PHE A 247 -5.45 1.75 20.06
N SER A 248 -5.11 1.06 18.97
CA SER A 248 -4.40 1.67 17.84
C SER A 248 -5.08 1.48 16.51
N GLN A 249 -5.72 0.33 16.25
CA GLN A 249 -6.39 0.07 14.98
C GLN A 249 -7.53 -0.93 15.16
N VAL A 250 -8.43 -0.99 14.18
CA VAL A 250 -9.47 -2.01 14.09
C VAL A 250 -9.58 -2.56 12.68
N PHE A 251 -9.74 -3.88 12.58
CA PHE A 251 -10.04 -4.58 11.35
C PHE A 251 -11.49 -5.05 11.37
N THR A 252 -12.26 -4.63 10.37
CA THR A 252 -13.64 -5.08 10.15
C THR A 252 -13.80 -5.72 8.78
N CYS A 253 -14.79 -6.58 8.65
CA CYS A 253 -14.99 -7.42 7.48
C CYS A 253 -16.21 -6.99 6.67
N TRP A 254 -16.07 -6.95 5.35
CA TRP A 254 -17.06 -6.33 4.46
C TRP A 254 -17.38 -7.19 3.23
N GLN A 255 -18.66 -7.37 2.97
CA GLN A 255 -19.14 -7.96 1.72
C GLN A 255 -18.94 -7.01 0.56
N LYS A 256 -18.90 -7.58 -0.64
CA LYS A 256 -18.88 -6.85 -1.90
C LYS A 256 -19.98 -7.31 -2.83
N ASN A 257 -20.42 -6.42 -3.72
CA ASN A 257 -21.33 -6.80 -4.80
C ASN A 257 -20.56 -7.47 -5.97
N GLN A 258 -21.30 -7.84 -7.02
CA GLN A 258 -20.75 -8.44 -8.24
C GLN A 258 -19.76 -7.56 -9.02
N HIS A 259 -19.66 -6.27 -8.68
CA HIS A 259 -18.71 -5.31 -9.26
C HIS A 259 -17.57 -4.99 -8.28
N ASN A 260 -17.39 -5.81 -7.24
CA ASN A 260 -16.38 -5.65 -6.19
C ASN A 260 -16.49 -4.35 -5.37
N VAL A 261 -17.64 -3.68 -5.37
CA VAL A 261 -17.88 -2.51 -4.51
C VAL A 261 -18.20 -3.00 -3.09
N PRO A 262 -17.52 -2.51 -2.04
CA PRO A 262 -17.86 -2.85 -0.65
C PRO A 262 -19.26 -2.35 -0.30
N THR A 263 -20.02 -3.14 0.45
CA THR A 263 -21.45 -2.90 0.68
C THR A 263 -21.81 -2.86 2.16
N GLN A 264 -21.79 -4.02 2.82
CA GLN A 264 -22.21 -4.16 4.21
C GLN A 264 -21.22 -5.00 5.01
N ARG A 265 -21.19 -4.74 6.31
CA ARG A 265 -20.37 -5.50 7.24
C ARG A 265 -20.82 -6.96 7.31
N CYS A 266 -19.87 -7.88 7.41
CA CYS A 266 -20.10 -9.30 7.61
C CYS A 266 -19.20 -9.86 8.71
N ALA A 267 -19.38 -11.15 8.99
CA ALA A 267 -18.59 -11.83 9.99
C ALA A 267 -17.13 -11.98 9.53
N CYS A 268 -16.19 -11.73 10.43
CA CYS A 268 -14.78 -11.96 10.17
C CYS A 268 -14.41 -13.44 10.31
N PRO A 269 -13.52 -13.97 9.46
CA PRO A 269 -13.01 -15.32 9.61
C PRO A 269 -12.01 -15.43 10.78
N PRO A 270 -11.77 -16.65 11.31
CA PRO A 270 -10.94 -16.84 12.50
C PRO A 270 -9.51 -16.30 12.40
N HIS A 271 -8.89 -16.29 11.21
CA HIS A 271 -7.55 -15.73 11.06
C HIS A 271 -7.53 -14.22 11.26
N ILE A 272 -8.59 -13.51 10.86
CA ILE A 272 -8.73 -12.09 11.15
C ILE A 272 -8.96 -11.88 12.64
N HIS A 273 -9.78 -12.69 13.32
CA HIS A 273 -9.90 -12.60 14.79
C HIS A 273 -8.58 -12.84 15.51
N SER A 274 -7.71 -13.70 14.97
CA SER A 274 -6.39 -13.98 15.54
C SER A 274 -5.42 -12.79 15.47
N GLU A 275 -5.76 -11.78 14.67
CA GLU A 275 -5.04 -10.51 14.61
C GLU A 275 -5.32 -9.61 15.83
N ASP A 276 -6.29 -9.91 16.70
CA ASP A 276 -6.55 -9.10 17.91
C ASP A 276 -5.38 -9.16 18.90
N THR A 277 -4.81 -8.00 19.24
CA THR A 277 -3.66 -7.87 20.17
C THR A 277 -4.00 -7.16 21.48
N CYS A 278 -5.26 -6.79 21.72
CA CYS A 278 -5.64 -5.99 22.89
C CYS A 278 -5.72 -6.77 24.20
N GLY A 279 -5.56 -8.10 24.17
CA GLY A 279 -5.47 -8.92 25.38
C GLY A 279 -6.74 -8.88 26.25
N LYS A 280 -6.56 -8.72 27.57
CA LYS A 280 -7.62 -8.68 28.58
C LYS A 280 -7.39 -7.50 29.53
N GLY A 281 -8.41 -7.17 30.32
CA GLY A 281 -8.31 -6.13 31.35
C GLY A 281 -8.62 -4.75 30.78
N SER A 282 -7.68 -3.82 30.91
CA SER A 282 -7.87 -2.42 30.56
C SER A 282 -6.96 -1.99 29.41
N VAL A 283 -7.46 -1.07 28.58
CA VAL A 283 -6.75 -0.45 27.46
C VAL A 283 -6.99 1.05 27.48
N THR A 284 -5.98 1.84 27.15
CA THR A 284 -6.12 3.29 26.96
C THR A 284 -6.70 3.57 25.58
N ILE A 285 -7.66 4.49 25.49
CA ILE A 285 -8.01 5.17 24.24
C ILE A 285 -7.17 6.45 24.20
N PRO A 286 -5.99 6.46 23.55
CA PRO A 286 -5.09 7.60 23.65
C PRO A 286 -5.73 8.86 23.03
N ALA A 287 -5.40 10.01 23.58
CA ALA A 287 -5.75 11.31 23.03
C ALA A 287 -4.51 11.96 22.43
N PHE A 288 -4.69 12.83 21.43
CA PHE A 288 -3.64 13.78 21.09
C PHE A 288 -3.37 14.68 22.31
N PRO A 289 -2.12 15.14 22.51
CA PRO A 289 -1.85 16.16 23.52
C PRO A 289 -2.78 17.38 23.34
N HIS A 290 -3.16 17.98 24.46
CA HIS A 290 -3.79 19.30 24.43
C HIS A 290 -2.71 20.33 24.08
N ASP A 291 -3.08 21.28 23.21
CA ASP A 291 -2.24 22.42 22.85
C ASP A 291 -2.01 23.35 24.05
#